data_AF-A0A512M3S1-F1
#
_entry.id   AF-A0A512M3S1-F1
#
_cell.length_a   1.000
_cell.length_b   1.000
_cell.length_c   1.000
_cell.angle_alpha   90.00
_cell.angle_beta   90.00
_cell.angle_gamma   90.00
#
_symmetry.space_group_name_H-M   'P 1'
#
loop_
_entity.id
_entity.type
_entity.pdbx_description
1 polymer ?
#
loop_
_entity_poly.entity_id
_entity_poly.type
_entity_poly.pdbx_seq_one_letter_code
_entity_poly.pdbx_strand_id
1 'polypeptide(L)'
;MHPLRLASALLVAALLATSTHAADDLKKVAAAIDGYRFEFPCKDPMPENPKPGADGISARMTDNPETNDKFTDVKTFGGEAGKRYKVTLRVRGVVEPMMYKDGIKEGERFYIGGVPNNKTYNIYQLSVSSPVAHFFFNRDDKVGHRIFTIDYTASIIVEGGATLTFHGDGQNGHMITNFEKLVVPDVAPAPKPFNGQFIQLDVTDVTEVK
;
A
#
# COMPACT_ATOMS: atom_id res chain seq x y z
N MET A 1 63.13 37.84 -19.28
CA MET A 1 61.85 38.44 -18.87
C MET A 1 60.78 37.35 -18.87
N HIS A 2 60.34 36.91 -17.69
CA HIS A 2 59.07 36.17 -17.49
C HIS A 2 57.90 37.19 -17.60
N PRO A 3 56.64 36.83 -17.96
CA PRO A 3 55.79 35.86 -17.21
C PRO A 3 54.95 34.91 -18.11
N LEU A 4 54.70 33.65 -17.70
CA LEU A 4 53.62 33.14 -16.83
C LEU A 4 52.23 33.02 -17.50
N ARG A 5 51.57 31.89 -17.20
CA ARG A 5 50.11 31.57 -17.26
C ARG A 5 49.70 30.76 -18.50
N LEU A 6 48.90 29.70 -18.42
CA LEU A 6 48.09 29.13 -17.34
C LEU A 6 47.84 27.66 -17.73
N ALA A 7 48.24 26.70 -16.90
CA ALA A 7 47.76 25.33 -17.00
C ALA A 7 46.59 25.12 -16.03
N SER A 8 45.66 24.27 -16.44
CA SER A 8 44.62 23.64 -15.62
C SER A 8 43.40 24.50 -15.25
N ALA A 9 42.35 24.36 -16.04
CA ALA A 9 40.98 24.22 -15.55
C ALA A 9 40.13 23.56 -16.66
N LEU A 10 39.02 22.93 -16.27
CA LEU A 10 38.04 22.17 -17.06
C LEU A 10 38.37 20.69 -17.27
N LEU A 11 37.84 19.82 -16.41
CA LEU A 11 36.52 19.20 -16.65
C LEU A 11 36.14 18.32 -15.44
N VAL A 12 35.28 18.81 -14.54
CA VAL A 12 34.52 17.96 -13.62
C VAL A 12 33.08 18.48 -13.61
N ALA A 13 32.28 18.02 -14.57
CA ALA A 13 30.83 18.23 -14.57
C ALA A 13 30.16 17.24 -15.54
N ALA A 14 30.18 15.94 -15.23
CA ALA A 14 29.45 14.95 -16.02
C ALA A 14 28.98 13.70 -15.23
N LEU A 15 28.67 13.83 -13.93
CA LEU A 15 28.25 12.69 -13.10
C LEU A 15 26.89 12.82 -12.40
N LEU A 16 26.08 13.84 -12.72
CA LEU A 16 24.79 14.05 -12.04
C LEU A 16 23.55 13.70 -12.87
N ALA A 17 23.70 13.37 -14.17
CA ALA A 17 22.57 13.08 -15.05
C ALA A 17 22.23 11.58 -15.18
N THR A 18 23.14 10.68 -14.79
CA THR A 18 22.94 9.22 -14.91
C THR A 18 22.15 8.62 -13.75
N SER A 19 22.19 9.24 -12.57
CA SER A 19 21.54 8.72 -11.36
C SER A 19 20.02 8.87 -11.37
N THR A 20 19.48 9.93 -11.97
CA THR A 20 18.03 10.15 -12.05
C THR A 20 17.37 9.17 -13.03
N HIS A 21 18.00 8.91 -14.17
CA HIS A 21 17.50 7.94 -15.15
C HIS A 21 17.45 6.51 -14.59
N ALA A 22 18.50 6.08 -13.89
CA ALA A 22 18.56 4.76 -13.28
C ALA A 22 17.51 4.58 -12.16
N ALA A 23 17.27 5.61 -11.35
CA ALA A 23 16.23 5.58 -10.32
C ALA A 23 14.82 5.53 -10.91
N ASP A 24 14.54 6.31 -11.96
CA ASP A 24 13.26 6.27 -12.68
C ASP A 24 13.03 4.92 -13.38
N ASP A 25 14.10 4.30 -13.90
CA ASP A 25 14.03 2.96 -14.47
C ASP A 25 13.74 1.88 -13.41
N LEU A 26 14.27 2.01 -12.19
CA LEU A 26 13.96 1.09 -11.10
C LEU A 26 12.52 1.22 -10.60
N LYS A 27 11.89 2.39 -10.66
CA LYS A 27 10.46 2.49 -10.32
C LYS A 27 9.58 1.64 -11.23
N LYS A 28 9.94 1.49 -12.51
CA LYS A 28 9.21 0.63 -13.46
C LYS A 28 9.20 -0.84 -13.04
N VAL A 29 10.21 -1.31 -12.30
CA VAL A 29 10.26 -2.66 -11.73
C VAL A 29 9.07 -2.93 -10.80
N ALA A 30 8.65 -1.91 -10.05
CA ALA A 30 7.54 -1.99 -9.10
C ALA A 30 6.20 -1.48 -9.66
N ALA A 31 6.06 -1.29 -10.97
CA ALA A 31 4.84 -0.79 -11.61
C ALA A 31 3.60 -1.66 -11.34
N ALA A 32 3.77 -2.93 -11.00
CA ALA A 32 2.66 -3.80 -10.59
C ALA A 32 2.01 -3.36 -9.26
N ILE A 33 2.78 -2.70 -8.38
CA ILE A 33 2.34 -2.21 -7.07
C ILE A 33 1.94 -0.73 -7.15
N ASP A 34 2.65 0.06 -7.95
CA ASP A 34 2.44 1.52 -8.01
C ASP A 34 1.00 1.89 -8.42
N GLY A 35 0.33 2.65 -7.55
CA GLY A 35 -1.06 3.03 -7.69
C GLY A 35 -2.08 1.91 -7.41
N TYR A 36 -1.65 0.72 -6.96
CA TYR A 36 -2.57 -0.36 -6.62
C TYR A 36 -3.51 0.07 -5.49
N ARG A 37 -4.80 -0.29 -5.63
CA ARG A 37 -5.84 0.13 -4.71
C ARG A 37 -6.68 -1.05 -4.25
N PHE A 38 -6.71 -1.25 -2.94
CA PHE A 38 -7.71 -2.09 -2.28
C PHE A 38 -8.96 -1.26 -2.05
N GLU A 39 -10.12 -1.77 -2.47
CA GLU A 39 -11.38 -1.07 -2.29
C GLU A 39 -12.46 -1.98 -1.72
N PHE A 40 -13.04 -1.55 -0.60
CA PHE A 40 -14.26 -2.05 0.00
C PHE A 40 -15.34 -0.97 -0.12
N PRO A 41 -15.96 -0.80 -1.31
CA PRO A 41 -17.03 0.17 -1.46
C PRO A 41 -18.29 -0.27 -0.71
N CYS A 42 -19.03 0.69 -0.16
CA CYS A 42 -20.38 0.42 0.34
C CYS A 42 -21.36 0.22 -0.83
N LYS A 43 -22.31 -0.70 -0.68
CA LYS A 43 -23.37 -0.98 -1.64
C LYS A 43 -24.30 0.20 -1.83
N ASP A 44 -24.75 0.77 -0.72
CA ASP A 44 -25.65 1.91 -0.71
C ASP A 44 -24.86 3.23 -0.78
N PRO A 45 -25.44 4.30 -1.37
CA PRO A 45 -24.80 5.60 -1.41
C PRO A 45 -24.50 6.14 0.00
N MET A 46 -23.41 6.90 0.13
CA MET A 46 -23.10 7.61 1.37
C MET A 46 -24.26 8.55 1.74
N PRO A 47 -24.86 8.44 2.94
CA PRO A 47 -25.89 9.36 3.38
C PRO A 47 -25.40 10.81 3.45
N GLU A 48 -26.28 11.79 3.25
CA GLU A 48 -25.94 13.20 3.44
C GLU A 48 -25.51 13.48 4.89
N ASN A 49 -26.17 12.86 5.87
CA ASN A 49 -25.84 12.97 7.28
C ASN A 49 -25.66 11.56 7.89
N PRO A 50 -24.48 10.92 7.70
CA PRO A 50 -24.21 9.60 8.27
C PRO A 50 -24.26 9.66 9.80
N LYS A 51 -24.74 8.58 10.43
CA LYS A 51 -24.71 8.45 11.89
C LYS A 51 -23.29 8.10 12.33
N PRO A 52 -22.79 8.64 13.47
CA PRO A 52 -21.55 8.16 14.06
C PRO A 52 -21.59 6.65 14.31
N GLY A 53 -20.56 5.93 13.86
CA GLY A 53 -20.50 4.47 13.96
C GLY A 53 -21.52 3.76 13.06
N ALA A 54 -21.81 4.30 11.88
CA ALA A 54 -22.67 3.62 10.93
C ALA A 54 -21.95 2.46 10.23
N ASP A 55 -22.56 1.28 10.27
CA ASP A 55 -22.20 0.15 9.43
C ASP A 55 -22.83 0.26 8.04
N GLY A 56 -22.22 -0.40 7.07
CA GLY A 56 -22.73 -0.53 5.71
C GLY A 56 -22.48 -1.92 5.14
N ILE A 57 -23.34 -2.33 4.21
CA ILE A 57 -23.14 -3.56 3.44
C ILE A 57 -22.08 -3.30 2.38
N SER A 58 -21.11 -4.21 2.26
CA SER A 58 -20.13 -4.14 1.16
C SER A 58 -20.81 -4.34 -0.18
N ALA A 59 -20.40 -3.56 -1.19
CA ALA A 59 -20.84 -3.79 -2.57
C ALA A 59 -20.29 -5.11 -3.15
N ARG A 60 -19.33 -5.75 -2.46
CA ARG A 60 -18.78 -7.07 -2.80
C ARG A 60 -19.40 -8.20 -1.98
N MET A 61 -20.41 -7.91 -1.15
CA MET A 61 -21.08 -8.93 -0.34
C MET A 61 -21.71 -10.00 -1.24
N THR A 62 -21.51 -11.26 -0.89
CA THR A 62 -22.14 -12.42 -1.55
C THR A 62 -22.63 -13.42 -0.51
N ASP A 63 -23.58 -14.28 -0.88
CA ASP A 63 -24.06 -15.33 0.03
C ASP A 63 -23.07 -16.50 0.20
N ASN A 64 -22.05 -16.62 -0.68
CA ASN A 64 -21.02 -17.64 -0.56
C ASN A 64 -19.91 -17.18 0.42
N PRO A 65 -19.66 -17.89 1.53
CA PRO A 65 -18.61 -17.53 2.49
C PRO A 65 -17.19 -17.42 1.90
N GLU A 66 -16.89 -18.19 0.84
CA GLU A 66 -15.56 -18.19 0.21
C GLU A 66 -15.30 -16.94 -0.63
N THR A 67 -16.36 -16.27 -1.08
CA THR A 67 -16.27 -15.07 -1.94
C THR A 67 -16.86 -13.83 -1.29
N ASN A 68 -17.53 -13.96 -0.14
CA ASN A 68 -18.21 -12.86 0.52
C ASN A 68 -17.22 -11.76 0.90
N ASP A 69 -17.29 -10.64 0.18
CA ASP A 69 -16.45 -9.47 0.39
C ASP A 69 -14.95 -9.79 0.36
N LYS A 70 -14.57 -10.75 -0.49
CA LYS A 70 -13.18 -11.14 -0.72
C LYS A 70 -12.82 -10.90 -2.17
N PHE A 71 -11.58 -10.49 -2.40
CA PHE A 71 -11.02 -10.40 -3.75
C PHE A 71 -9.53 -10.70 -3.74
N THR A 72 -9.05 -11.18 -4.88
CA THR A 72 -7.64 -11.52 -5.07
C THR A 72 -7.20 -11.08 -6.45
N ASP A 73 -6.19 -10.23 -6.49
CA ASP A 73 -5.50 -9.85 -7.71
C ASP A 73 -4.08 -10.43 -7.69
N VAL A 74 -3.68 -11.07 -8.78
CA VAL A 74 -2.35 -11.66 -8.94
C VAL A 74 -1.60 -10.89 -10.01
N LYS A 75 -0.38 -10.46 -9.68
CA LYS A 75 0.52 -9.77 -10.61
C LYS A 75 1.91 -10.36 -10.52
N THR A 76 2.74 -10.09 -11.52
CA THR A 76 4.16 -10.41 -11.51
C THR A 76 4.95 -9.15 -11.21
N PHE A 77 5.85 -9.21 -10.24
CA PHE A 77 6.81 -8.15 -9.97
C PHE A 77 7.82 -8.09 -11.11
N GLY A 78 8.17 -6.88 -11.56
CA GLY A 78 9.16 -6.70 -12.61
C GLY A 78 10.57 -7.02 -12.13
N GLY A 79 11.56 -6.61 -12.92
CA GLY A 79 12.97 -6.75 -12.56
C GLY A 79 13.55 -8.13 -12.91
N GLU A 80 14.86 -8.21 -12.87
CA GLU A 80 15.60 -9.43 -13.22
C GLU A 80 15.50 -10.49 -12.12
N ALA A 81 15.23 -11.74 -12.49
CA ALA A 81 15.19 -12.86 -11.55
C ALA A 81 16.54 -13.04 -10.83
N GLY A 82 16.52 -13.41 -9.55
CA GLY A 82 17.71 -13.48 -8.71
C GLY A 82 18.19 -12.15 -8.13
N LYS A 83 17.69 -11.00 -8.61
CA LYS A 83 17.92 -9.69 -7.98
C LYS A 83 16.82 -9.37 -6.98
N ARG A 84 17.19 -8.73 -5.87
CA ARG A 84 16.25 -8.26 -4.85
C ARG A 84 16.12 -6.76 -4.88
N TYR A 85 14.91 -6.28 -4.65
CA TYR A 85 14.56 -4.88 -4.65
C TYR A 85 13.91 -4.52 -3.33
N LYS A 86 14.42 -3.48 -2.68
CA LYS A 86 13.71 -2.79 -1.61
C LYS A 86 12.77 -1.77 -2.23
N VAL A 87 11.47 -1.99 -2.06
CA VAL A 87 10.41 -1.12 -2.56
C VAL A 87 9.87 -0.34 -1.37
N THR A 88 9.97 1.00 -1.42
CA THR A 88 9.33 1.88 -0.44
C THR A 88 7.98 2.32 -0.97
N LEU A 89 6.95 2.05 -0.18
CA LEU A 89 5.56 2.36 -0.45
C LEU A 89 5.15 3.55 0.40
N ARG A 90 4.37 4.49 -0.17
CA ARG A 90 3.48 5.36 0.58
C ARG A 90 2.11 4.71 0.61
N VAL A 91 1.62 4.46 1.82
CA VAL A 91 0.36 3.78 2.10
C VAL A 91 -0.64 4.83 2.57
N ARG A 92 -1.71 5.03 1.80
CA ARG A 92 -2.72 6.06 2.03
C ARG A 92 -4.11 5.44 2.03
N GLY A 93 -5.01 5.86 2.91
CA GLY A 93 -6.33 5.22 2.95
C GLY A 93 -7.27 5.72 4.02
N VAL A 94 -8.49 5.20 3.97
CA VAL A 94 -9.51 5.28 5.02
C VAL A 94 -9.84 3.86 5.42
N VAL A 95 -9.57 3.50 6.67
CA VAL A 95 -9.62 2.11 7.13
C VAL A 95 -10.21 2.00 8.53
N GLU A 96 -10.74 0.82 8.84
CA GLU A 96 -10.99 0.37 10.20
C GLU A 96 -9.79 -0.40 10.78
N PRO A 97 -9.64 -0.47 12.11
CA PRO A 97 -8.47 -1.08 12.73
C PRO A 97 -8.54 -2.60 12.68
N MET A 98 -7.44 -3.25 12.31
CA MET A 98 -7.31 -4.71 12.40
C MET A 98 -6.16 -5.12 13.31
N MET A 99 -6.36 -6.18 14.09
CA MET A 99 -5.31 -6.76 14.93
C MET A 99 -4.65 -7.95 14.23
N TYR A 100 -3.33 -8.03 14.35
CA TYR A 100 -2.51 -9.12 13.86
C TYR A 100 -1.61 -9.66 14.98
N LYS A 101 -1.21 -10.91 14.87
CA LYS A 101 -0.31 -11.59 15.83
C LYS A 101 0.71 -12.45 15.13
N ASP A 102 1.70 -12.92 15.88
CA ASP A 102 2.72 -13.88 15.43
C ASP A 102 3.56 -13.39 14.23
N GLY A 103 3.68 -12.07 14.08
CA GLY A 103 4.52 -11.40 13.09
C GLY A 103 5.22 -10.18 13.69
N ILE A 104 5.67 -9.27 12.84
CA ILE A 104 6.45 -8.09 13.24
C ILE A 104 5.62 -6.83 13.03
N LYS A 105 5.46 -6.04 14.09
CA LYS A 105 4.96 -4.67 14.01
C LYS A 105 6.10 -3.77 13.52
N GLU A 106 5.90 -3.09 12.40
CA GLU A 106 6.81 -2.07 11.91
C GLU A 106 6.08 -0.73 11.82
N GLY A 107 6.50 0.25 12.60
CA GLY A 107 5.75 1.50 12.74
C GLY A 107 4.37 1.29 13.37
N GLU A 108 3.43 2.17 13.06
CA GLU A 108 2.10 2.18 13.70
C GLU A 108 1.11 1.23 13.02
N ARG A 109 1.12 1.18 11.68
CA ARG A 109 0.06 0.61 10.83
C ARG A 109 0.49 -0.59 9.99
N PHE A 110 1.79 -0.86 9.90
CA PHE A 110 2.33 -1.91 9.05
C PHE A 110 2.67 -3.16 9.87
N TYR A 111 2.36 -4.32 9.32
CA TYR A 111 2.64 -5.61 9.96
C TYR A 111 3.19 -6.60 8.95
N ILE A 112 4.29 -7.26 9.30
CA ILE A 112 5.01 -8.19 8.43
C ILE A 112 4.80 -9.62 8.95
N GLY A 113 4.37 -10.52 8.07
CA GLY A 113 4.06 -11.91 8.40
C GLY A 113 2.87 -12.01 9.36
N GLY A 114 2.86 -13.07 10.16
CA GLY A 114 1.82 -13.31 11.16
C GLY A 114 0.44 -13.61 10.58
N VAL A 115 -0.60 -13.48 11.40
CA VAL A 115 -1.99 -13.80 11.03
C VAL A 115 -3.00 -12.82 11.63
N PRO A 116 -4.19 -12.66 11.03
CA PRO A 116 -5.31 -11.95 11.64
C PRO A 116 -5.63 -12.47 13.05
N ASN A 117 -5.89 -11.55 13.98
CA ASN A 117 -6.25 -11.86 15.38
C ASN A 117 -7.65 -11.33 15.76
N ASN A 118 -8.45 -10.97 14.76
CA ASN A 118 -9.86 -10.64 14.89
C ASN A 118 -10.61 -11.22 13.67
N LYS A 119 -11.94 -11.36 13.76
CA LYS A 119 -12.78 -11.93 12.69
C LYS A 119 -13.82 -10.94 12.12
N THR A 120 -13.70 -9.67 12.47
CA THR A 120 -14.74 -8.67 12.19
C THR A 120 -14.29 -7.62 11.18
N TYR A 121 -12.99 -7.29 11.16
CA TYR A 121 -12.50 -6.11 10.45
C TYR A 121 -11.77 -6.47 9.16
N ASN A 122 -11.88 -5.58 8.18
CA ASN A 122 -11.28 -5.68 6.86
C ASN A 122 -9.77 -5.94 6.93
N ILE A 123 -9.30 -6.85 6.08
CA ILE A 123 -7.90 -7.20 5.91
C ILE A 123 -7.45 -6.70 4.53
N TYR A 124 -6.27 -6.08 4.53
CA TYR A 124 -5.59 -5.59 3.35
C TYR A 124 -4.22 -6.25 3.29
N GLN A 125 -4.06 -7.27 2.45
CA GLN A 125 -2.85 -8.10 2.42
C GLN A 125 -2.15 -8.02 1.07
N LEU A 126 -0.82 -7.89 1.10
CA LEU A 126 0.05 -8.19 -0.04
C LEU A 126 0.94 -9.36 0.33
N SER A 127 0.88 -10.45 -0.44
CA SER A 127 1.83 -11.56 -0.37
C SER A 127 2.82 -11.51 -1.53
N VAL A 128 4.07 -11.87 -1.26
CA VAL A 128 5.14 -11.97 -2.24
C VAL A 128 5.70 -13.40 -2.23
N SER A 129 5.96 -13.97 -3.40
CA SER A 129 6.43 -15.35 -3.50
C SER A 129 7.95 -15.52 -3.31
N SER A 130 8.74 -14.45 -3.49
CA SER A 130 10.19 -14.47 -3.21
C SER A 130 10.71 -13.09 -2.80
N PRO A 131 11.46 -12.98 -1.67
CA PRO A 131 11.43 -13.96 -0.59
C PRO A 131 10.00 -14.14 -0.09
N VAL A 132 9.59 -15.36 0.30
CA VAL A 132 8.21 -15.61 0.74
C VAL A 132 7.90 -14.74 1.96
N ALA A 133 6.92 -13.85 1.82
CA ALA A 133 6.43 -12.99 2.89
C ALA A 133 5.01 -12.49 2.58
N HIS A 134 4.35 -11.95 3.59
CA HIS A 134 3.12 -11.19 3.41
C HIS A 134 3.06 -10.02 4.37
N PHE A 135 2.25 -9.04 4.04
CA PHE A 135 2.21 -7.75 4.70
C PHE A 135 0.77 -7.28 4.88
N PHE A 136 0.48 -6.65 6.02
CA PHE A 136 -0.80 -6.04 6.33
C PHE A 136 -0.68 -4.53 6.56
N PHE A 137 -1.68 -3.77 6.12
CA PHE A 137 -1.58 -2.31 5.99
C PHE A 137 -2.48 -1.48 6.93
N ASN A 138 -3.36 -2.12 7.71
CA ASN A 138 -4.29 -1.43 8.63
C ASN A 138 -4.15 -1.91 10.08
N ARG A 139 -2.93 -2.31 10.48
CA ARG A 139 -2.68 -2.84 11.81
C ARG A 139 -2.99 -1.82 12.91
N ASP A 140 -3.49 -2.30 14.03
CA ASP A 140 -3.66 -1.57 15.29
C ASP A 140 -3.40 -2.46 16.52
N ASP A 141 -3.12 -1.84 17.67
CA ASP A 141 -3.00 -2.51 18.98
C ASP A 141 -4.37 -2.92 19.53
N LYS A 142 -5.43 -2.19 19.13
CA LYS A 142 -6.80 -2.48 19.54
C LYS A 142 -7.75 -2.28 18.37
N VAL A 143 -8.72 -3.19 18.31
CA VAL A 143 -9.90 -2.99 17.49
C VAL A 143 -10.93 -2.09 18.19
N GLY A 144 -11.88 -1.56 17.42
CA GLY A 144 -13.01 -0.79 17.92
C GLY A 144 -13.84 -0.25 16.77
N HIS A 145 -15.07 0.15 17.07
CA HIS A 145 -15.98 0.69 16.07
C HIS A 145 -15.59 2.13 15.70
N ARG A 146 -14.54 2.28 14.87
CA ARG A 146 -14.04 3.56 14.37
C ARG A 146 -13.43 3.41 12.98
N ILE A 147 -13.39 4.54 12.29
CA ILE A 147 -12.74 4.72 11.00
C ILE A 147 -11.66 5.80 11.13
N PHE A 148 -10.56 5.70 10.40
CA PHE A 148 -9.49 6.70 10.43
C PHE A 148 -8.71 6.74 9.12
N THR A 149 -8.03 7.85 8.87
CA THR A 149 -7.10 7.98 7.74
C THR A 149 -5.73 7.40 8.09
N ILE A 150 -5.07 6.80 7.10
CA ILE A 150 -3.66 6.43 7.16
C ILE A 150 -2.89 7.19 6.07
N ASP A 151 -1.69 7.63 6.39
CA ASP A 151 -0.67 8.12 5.46
C ASP A 151 0.70 7.88 6.08
N TYR A 152 1.39 6.84 5.63
CA TYR A 152 2.69 6.47 6.16
C TYR A 152 3.53 5.78 5.08
N THR A 153 4.83 5.62 5.34
CA THR A 153 5.71 4.84 4.46
C THR A 153 6.08 3.51 5.06
N ALA A 154 6.16 2.47 4.24
CA ALA A 154 6.66 1.14 4.61
C ALA A 154 7.56 0.60 3.51
N SER A 155 8.49 -0.29 3.84
CA SER A 155 9.33 -0.94 2.86
C SER A 155 9.08 -2.45 2.82
N ILE A 156 9.14 -3.02 1.63
CA ILE A 156 9.11 -4.46 1.41
C ILE A 156 10.32 -4.89 0.58
N ILE A 157 10.73 -6.15 0.73
CA ILE A 157 11.74 -6.78 -0.13
C ILE A 157 11.03 -7.73 -1.08
N VAL A 158 11.33 -7.60 -2.37
CA VAL A 158 10.75 -8.43 -3.43
C VAL A 158 11.85 -8.83 -4.40
N GLU A 159 11.90 -10.09 -4.79
CA GLU A 159 12.77 -10.56 -5.86
C GLU A 159 12.16 -10.31 -7.24
N GLY A 160 13.00 -10.02 -8.23
CA GLY A 160 12.55 -9.86 -9.60
C GLY A 160 11.80 -11.08 -10.12
N GLY A 161 10.66 -10.86 -10.78
CA GLY A 161 9.81 -11.94 -11.27
C GLY A 161 8.94 -12.64 -10.21
N ALA A 162 8.99 -12.22 -8.94
CA ALA A 162 8.13 -12.80 -7.90
C ALA A 162 6.63 -12.58 -8.20
N THR A 163 5.80 -13.53 -7.79
CA THR A 163 4.34 -13.37 -7.79
C THR A 163 3.94 -12.45 -6.64
N LEU A 164 3.12 -11.46 -6.94
CA LEU A 164 2.44 -10.59 -6.01
C LEU A 164 0.98 -11.03 -5.93
N THR A 165 0.49 -11.32 -4.73
CA THR A 165 -0.92 -11.60 -4.49
C THR A 165 -1.48 -10.52 -3.58
N PHE A 166 -2.32 -9.66 -4.13
CA PHE A 166 -3.07 -8.67 -3.39
C PHE A 166 -4.39 -9.29 -2.98
N HIS A 167 -4.67 -9.34 -1.69
CA HIS A 167 -5.86 -9.96 -1.14
C HIS A 167 -6.59 -8.98 -0.23
N GLY A 168 -7.84 -8.69 -0.56
CA GLY A 168 -8.77 -8.02 0.32
C GLY A 168 -9.74 -9.04 0.90
N ASP A 169 -9.95 -8.96 2.21
CA ASP A 169 -10.93 -9.78 2.92
C ASP A 169 -11.73 -8.96 3.94
N GLY A 170 -12.99 -8.68 3.61
CA GLY A 170 -13.92 -7.94 4.45
C GLY A 170 -14.60 -8.77 5.55
N GLN A 171 -14.12 -10.00 5.78
CA GLN A 171 -14.46 -10.97 6.84
C GLN A 171 -15.93 -11.38 7.01
N ASN A 172 -16.87 -10.44 7.02
CA ASN A 172 -18.30 -10.65 7.24
C ASN A 172 -19.21 -9.94 6.22
N GLY A 173 -18.65 -9.17 5.28
CA GLY A 173 -19.42 -8.44 4.25
C GLY A 173 -20.12 -7.18 4.75
N HIS A 174 -19.85 -6.80 5.99
CA HIS A 174 -20.20 -5.55 6.61
C HIS A 174 -18.91 -4.77 6.92
N MET A 175 -19.00 -3.45 6.87
CA MET A 175 -17.87 -2.60 7.22
C MET A 175 -18.35 -1.39 7.98
N ILE A 176 -17.47 -0.81 8.78
CA ILE A 176 -17.67 0.53 9.30
C ILE A 176 -17.60 1.49 8.11
N THR A 177 -18.68 2.21 7.83
CA THR A 177 -18.69 3.15 6.71
C THR A 177 -17.72 4.30 6.98
N ASN A 178 -17.34 5.05 5.94
CA ASN A 178 -16.68 6.34 6.10
C ASN A 178 -17.67 7.42 6.58
N PHE A 179 -18.34 7.17 7.72
CA PHE A 179 -19.41 8.00 8.27
C PHE A 179 -18.92 9.38 8.69
N GLU A 180 -17.63 9.52 9.03
CA GLU A 180 -17.00 10.81 9.35
C GLU A 180 -16.66 11.63 8.11
N LYS A 181 -16.94 11.11 6.90
CA LYS A 181 -16.59 11.73 5.62
C LYS A 181 -15.10 12.09 5.54
N LEU A 182 -14.24 11.18 6.03
CA LEU A 182 -12.81 11.33 5.97
C LEU A 182 -12.36 11.41 4.50
N VAL A 183 -11.45 12.35 4.23
CA VAL A 183 -10.85 12.57 2.92
C VAL A 183 -9.35 12.44 3.07
N VAL A 184 -8.73 11.65 2.20
CA VAL A 184 -7.29 11.54 2.09
C VAL A 184 -6.83 12.47 0.95
N PRO A 185 -5.99 13.49 1.23
CA PRO A 185 -5.52 14.40 0.19
C PRO A 185 -4.80 13.66 -0.95
N ASP A 186 -4.93 14.22 -2.16
CA ASP A 186 -4.24 13.75 -3.38
C ASP A 186 -4.48 12.28 -3.75
N VAL A 187 -5.58 11.70 -3.24
CA VAL A 187 -6.02 10.35 -3.54
C VAL A 187 -7.47 10.39 -3.96
N ALA A 188 -7.81 9.81 -5.11
CA ALA A 188 -9.19 9.73 -5.55
C ALA A 188 -10.07 9.07 -4.46
N PRO A 189 -11.31 9.55 -4.22
CA PRO A 189 -12.02 10.58 -4.96
C PRO A 189 -11.90 12.00 -4.36
N ALA A 190 -10.80 12.34 -3.66
CA ALA A 190 -10.58 13.68 -3.12
C ALA A 190 -10.87 14.78 -4.17
N PRO A 191 -11.53 15.88 -3.78
CA PRO A 191 -11.83 16.29 -2.41
C PRO A 191 -13.08 15.62 -1.79
N LYS A 192 -13.73 14.68 -2.47
CA LYS A 192 -14.89 13.97 -1.94
C LYS A 192 -14.45 12.77 -1.07
N PRO A 193 -15.24 12.39 -0.05
CA PRO A 193 -14.97 11.17 0.69
C PRO A 193 -15.26 9.94 -0.18
N PHE A 194 -14.47 8.89 -0.02
CA PHE A 194 -14.78 7.59 -0.61
C PHE A 194 -15.96 6.94 0.14
N ASN A 195 -16.91 6.36 -0.61
CA ASN A 195 -18.04 5.63 -0.03
C ASN A 195 -17.64 4.19 0.31
N GLY A 196 -17.06 4.01 1.49
CA GLY A 196 -16.53 2.74 1.96
C GLY A 196 -15.12 2.93 2.51
N GLN A 197 -14.29 1.89 2.39
CA GLN A 197 -12.91 1.90 2.83
C GLN A 197 -11.95 1.59 1.70
N PHE A 198 -10.74 2.12 1.77
CA PHE A 198 -9.71 1.85 0.77
C PHE A 198 -8.29 2.01 1.31
N ILE A 199 -7.36 1.37 0.62
CA ILE A 199 -5.92 1.64 0.72
C ILE A 199 -5.37 1.80 -0.69
N GLN A 200 -4.57 2.85 -0.91
CA GLN A 200 -3.74 3.04 -2.08
C GLN A 200 -2.27 2.85 -1.71
N LEU A 201 -1.57 2.08 -2.54
CA LEU A 201 -0.13 1.85 -2.46
C LEU A 201 0.55 2.60 -3.61
N ASP A 202 1.39 3.57 -3.29
CA ASP A 202 2.20 4.29 -4.28
C ASP A 202 3.67 4.00 -4.05
N VAL A 203 4.42 3.71 -5.10
CA VAL A 203 5.85 3.44 -5.01
C VAL A 203 6.60 4.76 -5.00
N THR A 204 7.22 5.08 -3.85
CA THR A 204 7.99 6.32 -3.70
C THR A 204 9.46 6.14 -4.03
N ASP A 205 10.01 4.96 -3.78
CA ASP A 205 11.43 4.64 -4.03
C ASP A 205 11.62 3.13 -4.31
N VAL A 206 12.61 2.81 -5.15
CA VAL A 206 13.03 1.43 -5.43
C VAL A 206 14.55 1.39 -5.50
N THR A 207 15.15 0.49 -4.72
CA THR A 207 16.60 0.25 -4.75
C THR A 207 16.89 -1.24 -4.87
N GLU A 208 17.86 -1.59 -5.72
CA GLU A 208 18.40 -2.95 -5.73
C GLU A 208 19.20 -3.20 -4.45
N VAL A 209 18.98 -4.33 -3.80
CA VAL A 209 19.71 -4.75 -2.59
C VAL A 209 20.55 -6.00 -2.91
N LYS A 210 21.79 -5.99 -2.41
CA LYS A 210 22.76 -7.08 -2.57
C LYS A 210 22.48 -8.22 -1.59
#